data_AF-A0A2G9TF97-F1
#
_entry.id   AF-A0A2G9TF97-F1
#
_cell.length_a   1.000
_cell.length_b   1.000
_cell.length_c   1.000
_cell.angle_alpha   90.00
_cell.angle_beta   90.00
_cell.angle_gamma   90.00
#
_symmetry.space_group_name_H-M   'P 1'
#
loop_
_entity.id
_entity.type
_entity.pdbx_description
1 polymer ?
#
loop_
_entity_poly.entity_id
_entity_poly.type
_entity_poly.pdbx_seq_one_letter_code
_entity_poly.pdbx_strand_id
1 'polypeptide(L)'
;MWMAKQLPNAKKCEELWNASTDYDSLSHYTVCCRELLRNASSPNIRVLEKGRAWARDGWLTNSHWNPDIDFMFHARKEADKKSYNAEHIG
;
A
#
# COMPACT_ATOMS: atom_id res chain seq x y z
N MET A 1 11.75 -0.61 -7.56
CA MET A 1 10.84 -1.48 -6.79
C MET A 1 11.24 -2.95 -6.98
N TRP A 2 12.03 -3.53 -6.07
CA TRP A 2 12.63 -4.88 -6.24
C TRP A 2 11.56 -5.98 -6.40
N MET A 3 10.46 -5.88 -5.65
CA MET A 3 9.36 -6.85 -5.72
C MET A 3 8.71 -6.93 -7.11
N ALA A 4 8.60 -5.81 -7.83
CA ALA A 4 8.01 -5.81 -9.16
C ALA A 4 8.88 -6.54 -10.20
N LYS A 5 10.19 -6.65 -9.98
CA LYS A 5 11.11 -7.36 -10.88
C LYS A 5 10.90 -8.88 -10.87
N GLN A 6 10.25 -9.40 -9.82
CA GLN A 6 9.98 -10.83 -9.66
C GLN A 6 8.66 -11.25 -10.33
N LEU A 7 7.88 -10.31 -10.85
CA LEU A 7 6.58 -10.58 -11.44
C LEU A 7 6.69 -10.93 -12.92
N PRO A 8 5.77 -11.77 -13.45
CA PRO A 8 5.62 -11.95 -14.89
C PRO A 8 5.45 -10.61 -15.59
N ASN A 9 6.07 -10.44 -16.76
CA ASN A 9 6.01 -9.22 -17.58
C ASN A 9 6.68 -7.96 -17.00
N ALA A 10 7.49 -8.08 -15.94
CA ALA A 10 8.23 -6.97 -15.35
C ALA A 10 9.13 -6.22 -16.33
N LYS A 11 9.63 -6.90 -17.37
CA LYS A 11 10.49 -6.33 -18.41
C LYS A 11 9.89 -5.08 -19.07
N LYS A 12 8.57 -5.09 -19.32
CA LYS A 12 7.88 -3.95 -19.94
C LYS A 12 7.83 -2.73 -19.02
N CYS A 13 7.71 -2.94 -17.72
CA CYS A 13 7.83 -1.83 -16.77
C CYS A 13 9.28 -1.34 -16.66
N GLU A 14 10.27 -2.24 -16.76
CA GLU A 14 11.69 -1.85 -16.75
C GLU A 14 12.08 -1.01 -17.97
N GLU A 15 11.50 -1.29 -19.14
CA GLU A 15 11.63 -0.43 -20.33
C GLU A 15 11.11 1.00 -20.06
N LEU A 16 9.93 1.13 -19.43
CA LEU A 16 9.37 2.43 -19.03
C LEU A 16 10.26 3.15 -18.00
N TRP A 17 10.83 2.41 -17.05
CA TRP A 17 11.77 2.97 -16.07
C TRP A 17 13.02 3.55 -16.75
N ASN A 18 13.63 2.79 -17.66
CA ASN A 18 14.85 3.21 -18.33
C ASN A 18 14.64 4.42 -19.25
N ALA A 19 13.43 4.57 -19.80
CA ALA A 19 13.06 5.71 -20.65
C ALA A 19 12.59 6.94 -19.85
N SER A 20 12.41 6.84 -18.53
CA SER A 20 11.85 7.90 -17.71
C SER A 20 12.87 9.01 -17.42
N THR A 21 12.50 10.26 -17.71
CA THR A 21 13.33 11.45 -17.49
C THR A 21 12.70 12.49 -16.57
N ASP A 22 11.40 12.37 -16.28
CA ASP A 22 10.64 13.29 -15.45
C ASP A 22 9.58 12.55 -14.60
N TYR A 23 8.82 13.33 -13.81
CA TYR A 23 7.78 12.78 -12.92
C TYR A 23 6.60 12.16 -13.68
N ASP A 24 6.27 12.67 -14.86
CA ASP A 24 5.15 12.15 -15.65
C ASP A 24 5.54 10.79 -16.25
N SER A 25 6.71 10.71 -16.88
CA SER A 25 7.26 9.44 -17.39
C SER A 25 7.50 8.42 -16.28
N LEU A 26 7.88 8.87 -15.08
CA LEU A 26 8.05 8.00 -13.91
C LEU A 26 6.71 7.44 -13.41
N SER A 27 5.63 8.20 -13.57
CA SER A 27 4.29 7.76 -13.21
C SER A 27 3.87 6.55 -14.05
N HIS A 28 4.26 6.48 -15.33
CA HIS A 28 3.98 5.33 -16.20
C HIS A 28 4.63 4.05 -15.69
N TYR A 29 5.90 4.10 -15.29
CA TYR A 29 6.57 2.96 -14.63
C TYR A 29 5.82 2.50 -13.39
N THR A 30 5.44 3.47 -12.54
CA THR A 30 4.75 3.21 -11.27
C THR A 30 3.39 2.54 -11.49
N VAL A 31 2.60 3.05 -12.44
CA VAL A 31 1.30 2.47 -12.83
C VAL A 31 1.50 1.06 -13.40
N CYS A 32 2.47 0.86 -14.29
CA CYS A 32 2.78 -0.46 -14.86
C CYS A 32 3.04 -1.50 -13.76
N CYS A 33 3.92 -1.20 -12.80
CA CYS A 33 4.18 -2.12 -11.71
C CYS A 33 2.97 -2.36 -10.81
N ARG A 34 2.13 -1.33 -10.58
CA ARG A 34 0.90 -1.45 -9.80
C ARG A 34 -0.08 -2.43 -10.45
N GLU A 35 -0.23 -2.39 -11.77
CA GLU A 35 -1.11 -3.31 -12.50
C GLU A 35 -0.57 -4.75 -12.50
N LEU A 36 0.76 -4.93 -12.63
CA LEU A 36 1.37 -6.25 -12.46
C LEU A 36 1.13 -6.81 -11.05
N LEU A 37 1.29 -5.99 -10.02
CA LEU A 37 1.03 -6.38 -8.63
C LEU A 37 -0.44 -6.73 -8.38
N ARG A 38 -1.38 -5.99 -8.99
CA ARG A 38 -2.82 -6.33 -8.94
C ARG A 38 -3.08 -7.72 -9.52
N ASN A 39 -2.50 -8.02 -10.69
CA ASN A 39 -2.76 -9.28 -11.39
C ASN A 39 -2.04 -10.47 -10.78
N ALA A 40 -0.90 -10.26 -10.12
CA ALA A 40 -0.08 -11.34 -9.57
C ALA A 40 -0.69 -12.05 -8.35
N SER A 41 -1.79 -11.54 -7.79
CA SER A 41 -2.51 -12.09 -6.62
C SER A 41 -1.56 -12.66 -5.55
N SER A 42 -0.87 -11.76 -4.84
CA SER A 42 0.03 -12.14 -3.75
C SER A 42 -0.71 -12.12 -2.41
N PRO A 43 -0.56 -13.14 -1.53
CA PRO A 43 -1.22 -13.17 -0.23
C PRO A 43 -0.79 -12.01 0.68
N ASN A 44 0.42 -11.46 0.47
CA ASN A 44 1.01 -10.43 1.32
C ASN A 44 0.87 -9.02 0.75
N ILE A 45 0.29 -8.85 -0.44
CA ILE A 45 0.19 -7.55 -1.11
C ILE A 45 -1.24 -7.35 -1.57
N ARG A 46 -1.87 -6.29 -1.07
CA ARG A 46 -3.18 -5.85 -1.53
C ARG A 46 -3.07 -4.47 -2.17
N VAL A 47 -3.46 -4.36 -3.43
CA VAL A 47 -3.56 -3.07 -4.12
C VAL A 47 -5.00 -2.62 -4.10
N LEU A 48 -5.30 -1.58 -3.32
CA LEU A 48 -6.65 -1.02 -3.19
C LEU A 48 -6.97 -0.04 -4.31
N GLU A 49 -8.24 0.09 -4.68
CA GLU A 49 -8.68 1.11 -5.64
C GLU A 49 -8.42 2.52 -5.11
N LYS A 50 -8.18 3.46 -6.03
CA LYS A 50 -7.99 4.88 -5.67
C LYS A 50 -9.27 5.38 -4.98
N GLY A 51 -9.11 6.05 -3.83
CA GLY A 51 -10.23 6.57 -3.04
C GLY A 51 -10.91 5.55 -2.11
N ARG A 52 -10.50 4.28 -2.14
CA ARG A 52 -11.01 3.24 -1.22
C ARG A 52 -10.05 2.88 -0.09
N ALA A 53 -8.91 3.54 -0.02
CA ALA A 53 -7.87 3.28 0.97
C ALA A 53 -7.52 4.58 1.68
N TRP A 54 -7.79 4.65 2.98
CA TRP A 54 -7.51 5.84 3.77
C TRP A 54 -6.37 5.56 4.75
N ALA A 55 -5.41 6.49 4.79
CA ALA A 55 -4.47 6.59 5.90
C ALA A 55 -5.18 7.35 7.02
N ARG A 56 -5.67 6.63 8.02
CA ARG A 56 -6.48 7.19 9.11
C ARG A 56 -5.59 7.75 10.20
N ASP A 57 -5.93 8.95 10.69
CA ASP A 57 -5.34 9.43 11.93
C ASP A 57 -5.98 8.69 13.12
N GLY A 58 -5.14 7.99 13.88
CA GLY A 58 -5.58 7.25 15.06
C GLY A 58 -6.15 8.17 16.15
N TRP A 59 -5.70 9.42 16.25
CA TRP A 59 -6.22 10.37 17.23
C TRP A 59 -7.68 10.74 16.94
N LEU A 60 -8.00 11.05 15.67
CA LEU A 60 -9.37 11.43 15.26
C LEU A 60 -10.42 10.35 15.51
N THR A 61 -9.97 9.10 15.62
CA THR A 61 -10.84 7.92 15.63
C THR A 61 -10.65 7.09 16.90
N ASN A 62 -9.96 7.65 17.89
CA ASN A 62 -9.63 6.96 19.15
C ASN A 62 -9.02 5.57 18.92
N SER A 63 -8.17 5.45 17.90
CA SER A 63 -7.51 4.21 17.46
C SER A 63 -8.46 3.08 17.02
N HIS A 64 -9.73 3.37 16.76
CA HIS A 64 -10.63 2.37 16.17
C HIS A 64 -10.27 2.11 14.71
N TRP A 65 -10.20 0.83 14.37
CA TRP A 65 -9.92 0.36 13.01
C TRP A 65 -11.22 -0.03 12.31
N ASN A 66 -11.37 0.41 11.06
CA ASN A 66 -12.41 -0.06 10.15
C ASN A 66 -11.78 -0.97 9.07
N PRO A 67 -12.08 -2.28 9.07
CA PRO A 67 -11.47 -3.25 8.16
C PRO A 67 -11.80 -3.04 6.68
N ASP A 68 -12.84 -2.27 6.35
CA ASP A 68 -13.30 -2.07 4.97
C ASP A 68 -12.61 -0.89 4.28
N ILE A 69 -12.23 0.15 5.02
CA ILE A 69 -11.74 1.43 4.46
C ILE A 69 -10.35 1.84 4.95
N ASP A 70 -9.88 1.29 6.08
CA ASP A 70 -8.59 1.67 6.64
C ASP A 70 -7.48 0.85 6.02
N PHE A 71 -6.51 1.56 5.44
CA PHE A 71 -5.33 0.94 4.84
C PHE A 71 -4.13 0.98 5.78
N MET A 72 -3.93 2.11 6.46
CA MET A 72 -2.88 2.29 7.44
C MET A 72 -3.27 3.34 8.47
N PHE A 73 -2.67 3.27 9.66
CA PHE A 73 -2.67 4.41 10.58
C PHE A 73 -1.57 5.39 10.19
N HIS A 74 -1.93 6.64 10.02
CA HIS A 74 -0.99 7.75 9.89
C HIS A 74 -0.38 8.08 11.26
N ALA A 75 0.92 8.41 11.28
CA ALA A 75 1.63 8.98 12.43
C ALA A 75 1.52 8.21 13.76
N ARG A 76 1.26 6.89 13.73
CA ARG A 76 1.19 6.08 14.95
C ARG A 76 2.58 5.96 15.59
N LYS A 77 2.76 6.50 16.79
CA LYS A 77 4.02 6.39 17.53
C LYS A 77 4.03 5.10 18.35
N GLU A 78 5.20 4.53 18.55
CA GLU A 78 5.39 3.35 19.42
C GLU A 78 4.90 3.61 20.84
N ALA A 79 5.12 4.83 21.35
CA ALA A 79 4.67 5.25 22.69
C ALA A 79 3.14 5.23 22.87
N ASP A 80 2.37 5.31 21.78
CA ASP A 80 0.90 5.32 21.82
C ASP A 80 0.31 3.90 21.79
N LYS A 81 1.15 2.86 21.66
CA LYS A 81 0.70 1.47 21.67
C LYS A 81 0.20 1.09 23.06
N LYS A 82 -1.06 0.71 23.14
CA LYS A 82 -1.65 0.08 24.32
C LYS A 82 -1.66 -1.44 24.15
N SER A 83 -1.21 -2.15 25.17
CA SER A 83 -1.36 -3.60 25.26
C SER A 83 -2.78 -3.91 25.70
N TYR A 84 -3.53 -4.65 24.88
CA TYR A 84 -4.86 -5.12 25.25
C TYR A 84 -4.75 -6.54 25.81
N ASN A 85 -5.34 -6.77 26.98
CA ASN A 85 -5.58 -8.12 27.49
C ASN A 85 -6.78 -8.72 26.76
N ALA A 86 -6.89 -10.05 26.74
CA ALA A 86 -8.00 -10.76 26.09
C ALA A 86 -9.39 -10.27 26.57
N GLU A 87 -9.46 -9.78 27.81
CA GLU A 87 -10.62 -9.20 28.48
C GLU A 87 -11.14 -7.90 27.85
N HIS A 88 -10.30 -7.21 27.09
CA HIS A 88 -10.59 -5.90 26.50
C HIS A 88 -10.98 -5.98 25.01
N ILE A 89 -11.04 -7.19 24.44
CA ILE A 89 -11.44 -7.43 23.06
C ILE A 89 -12.89 -7.92 23.12
N GLY A 90 -13.82 -7.08 22.66
CA GLY A 90 -15.26 -7.39 22.59
C GLY A 90 -15.62 -8.29 21.41
#